data_AF-A0A345C1Q9-F1
#
_entry.id   AF-A0A345C1Q9-F1
#
_cell.length_a   1.000
_cell.length_b   1.000
_cell.length_c   1.000
_cell.angle_alpha   90.00
_cell.angle_beta   90.00
_cell.angle_gamma   90.00
#
_symmetry.space_group_name_H-M   'P 1'
#
loop_
_entity.id
_entity.type
_entity.pdbx_description
1 polymer ?
#
loop_
_entity_poly.entity_id
_entity_poly.type
_entity_poly.pdbx_seq_one_letter_code
_entity_poly.pdbx_strand_id
1 'polypeptide(L)'
;MIDILKSAMFIIASLIPFAFLGMYLDYNYQSLIMYIIWLIFYPMLGYFIASNWRTEYIYITLGSSFFISLILFILYDQEWSHFFKPFGTYGLFILLTGLSLLLLRIGVWIYDKRSKHL
;
A
#
# COMPACT_ATOMS: atom_id res chain seq x y z
N MET A 1 -8.98 -3.17 -25.59
CA MET A 1 -7.58 -3.58 -25.32
C MET A 1 -6.94 -2.71 -24.23
N ILE A 2 -7.00 -1.38 -24.35
CA ILE A 2 -6.44 -0.44 -23.36
C ILE A 2 -7.07 -0.63 -21.96
N ASP A 3 -8.38 -0.84 -21.87
CA ASP A 3 -9.06 -1.00 -20.56
C ASP A 3 -8.71 -2.31 -19.85
N ILE A 4 -8.43 -3.36 -20.61
CA ILE A 4 -7.97 -4.65 -20.07
C ILE A 4 -6.58 -4.46 -19.47
N LEU A 5 -5.68 -3.76 -20.18
CA LEU A 5 -4.34 -3.47 -19.68
C LEU A 5 -4.36 -2.64 -18.40
N LYS A 6 -5.17 -1.56 -18.37
CA LYS A 6 -5.35 -0.73 -17.16
C LYS A 6 -5.85 -1.56 -15.97
N SER A 7 -6.84 -2.42 -16.21
CA SER A 7 -7.41 -3.27 -15.17
C SER A 7 -6.41 -4.30 -14.65
N ALA A 8 -5.62 -4.91 -15.54
CA ALA A 8 -4.56 -5.84 -15.15
C ALA A 8 -3.47 -5.14 -14.32
N MET A 9 -3.03 -3.93 -14.74
CA MET A 9 -2.07 -3.13 -13.98
C MET A 9 -2.62 -2.76 -12.60
N PHE A 10 -3.89 -2.37 -12.50
CA PHE A 10 -4.53 -2.07 -11.23
C PHE A 10 -4.58 -3.28 -10.29
N ILE A 11 -4.92 -4.46 -10.83
CA ILE A 11 -4.94 -5.70 -10.05
C ILE A 11 -3.54 -5.99 -9.50
N ILE A 12 -2.51 -6.00 -10.36
CA ILE A 12 -1.13 -6.27 -9.93
C ILE A 12 -0.68 -5.26 -8.87
N ALA A 13 -0.92 -3.97 -9.09
CA ALA A 13 -0.59 -2.90 -8.16
C ALA A 13 -1.28 -3.06 -6.80
N SER A 14 -2.53 -3.54 -6.79
CA SER A 14 -3.33 -3.74 -5.59
C SER A 14 -2.88 -4.92 -4.74
N LEU A 15 -2.16 -5.88 -5.34
CA LEU A 15 -1.70 -7.09 -4.66
C LEU A 15 -0.33 -6.90 -3.99
N ILE A 16 0.35 -5.76 -4.18
CA ILE A 16 1.69 -5.54 -3.63
C ILE A 16 1.62 -5.45 -2.10
N PRO A 17 2.30 -6.33 -1.35
CA PRO A 17 2.20 -6.38 0.10
C PRO A 17 3.19 -5.42 0.77
N PHE A 18 2.99 -4.11 0.59
CA PHE A 18 3.96 -3.10 1.03
C PHE A 18 4.24 -3.10 2.54
N ALA A 19 3.24 -3.38 3.38
CA ALA A 19 3.46 -3.44 4.82
C ALA A 19 4.44 -4.56 5.18
N PHE A 20 4.26 -5.76 4.60
CA PHE A 20 5.20 -6.86 4.77
C PHE A 20 6.56 -6.55 4.14
N LEU A 21 6.62 -6.10 2.89
CA LEU A 21 7.89 -5.84 2.19
C LEU A 21 8.70 -4.74 2.87
N GLY A 22 8.04 -3.71 3.40
CA GLY A 22 8.65 -2.65 4.21
C GLY A 22 9.37 -3.24 5.42
N MET A 23 8.63 -3.95 6.27
CA MET A 23 9.17 -4.57 7.47
C MET A 23 10.22 -5.63 7.15
N TYR A 24 10.01 -6.43 6.11
CA TYR A 24 10.94 -7.48 5.68
C TYR A 24 12.30 -6.91 5.30
N LEU A 25 12.32 -5.84 4.48
CA LEU A 25 13.59 -5.24 4.07
C LEU A 25 14.26 -4.45 5.18
N ASP A 26 13.47 -3.83 6.05
CA ASP A 26 13.97 -3.12 7.22
C ASP A 26 14.65 -4.09 8.19
N TYR A 27 13.98 -5.22 8.49
CA TYR A 27 14.51 -6.22 9.41
C TYR A 27 15.75 -6.95 8.85
N ASN A 28 15.66 -7.50 7.64
CA ASN A 28 16.72 -8.36 7.10
C ASN A 28 17.90 -7.58 6.52
N TYR A 29 17.67 -6.37 6.02
CA TYR A 29 18.66 -5.60 5.27
C TYR A 29 18.88 -4.18 5.81
N GLN A 30 18.22 -3.80 6.91
CA GLN A 30 18.31 -2.45 7.49
C GLN A 30 17.99 -1.36 6.44
N SER A 31 17.07 -1.67 5.52
CA SER A 31 16.80 -0.84 4.35
C SER A 31 15.39 -0.27 4.38
N LEU A 32 15.31 1.06 4.28
CA LEU A 32 14.04 1.78 4.25
C LEU A 32 13.47 1.96 2.83
N ILE A 33 14.14 1.39 1.80
CA ILE A 33 13.82 1.66 0.41
C ILE A 33 12.36 1.35 0.06
N MET A 34 11.81 0.26 0.61
CA MET A 34 10.44 -0.14 0.33
C MET A 34 9.41 0.80 0.97
N TYR A 35 9.71 1.39 2.13
CA TYR A 35 8.85 2.44 2.69
C TYR A 35 8.85 3.69 1.80
N ILE A 36 9.97 4.04 1.17
CA ILE A 36 10.03 5.17 0.24
C ILE A 36 9.21 4.88 -1.02
N ILE A 37 9.36 3.69 -1.59
CA ILE A 37 8.55 3.25 -2.75
C ILE A 37 7.07 3.29 -2.37
N TRP A 38 6.71 2.75 -1.21
CA TRP A 38 5.35 2.77 -0.65
C TRP A 38 4.76 4.19 -0.54
N LEU A 39 5.52 5.15 0.00
CA LEU A 39 5.11 6.55 0.16
C LEU A 39 4.78 7.23 -1.17
N ILE A 40 5.48 6.89 -2.25
CA ILE A 40 5.24 7.46 -3.59
C ILE A 40 4.15 6.69 -4.32
N PHE A 41 4.17 5.37 -4.21
CA PHE A 41 3.31 4.47 -4.96
C PHE A 41 1.83 4.62 -4.59
N TYR A 42 1.50 4.68 -3.29
CA TYR A 42 0.09 4.75 -2.89
C TYR A 42 -0.62 6.05 -3.29
N PRO A 43 -0.02 7.24 -3.17
CA PRO A 43 -0.64 8.45 -3.71
C PRO A 43 -0.80 8.40 -5.23
N MET A 44 0.20 7.87 -5.96
CA MET A 44 0.08 7.67 -7.41
C MET A 44 -1.04 6.70 -7.77
N LEU A 45 -1.17 5.59 -7.02
CA LEU A 45 -2.23 4.61 -7.23
C LEU A 45 -3.60 5.18 -6.89
N GLY A 46 -3.74 5.95 -5.80
CA GLY A 46 -4.97 6.65 -5.45
C GLY A 46 -5.42 7.64 -6.53
N TYR A 47 -4.47 8.40 -7.08
CA TYR A 47 -4.72 9.28 -8.22
C TYR A 47 -5.17 8.49 -9.47
N PHE A 48 -4.49 7.38 -9.76
CA PHE A 48 -4.81 6.52 -10.89
C PHE A 48 -6.20 5.88 -10.76
N ILE A 49 -6.57 5.46 -9.54
CA ILE A 49 -7.90 4.94 -9.21
C ILE A 49 -8.96 6.00 -9.47
N ALA A 50 -8.80 7.21 -8.91
CA ALA A 50 -9.79 8.28 -9.07
C ALA A 50 -9.97 8.74 -10.53
N SER A 51 -8.91 8.64 -11.34
CA SER A 51 -8.94 9.06 -12.75
C SER A 51 -9.51 8.04 -13.72
N ASN A 52 -9.62 6.76 -13.34
CA ASN A 52 -10.04 5.68 -14.25
C ASN A 52 -11.19 4.81 -13.72
N TRP A 53 -11.41 4.79 -12.40
CA TRP A 53 -12.40 3.95 -11.73
C TRP A 53 -13.10 4.71 -10.59
N ARG A 54 -13.89 3.97 -9.83
CA ARG A 54 -14.60 4.44 -8.65
C ARG A 54 -13.66 4.59 -7.46
N THR A 55 -13.77 5.68 -6.70
CA THR A 55 -12.88 5.98 -5.57
C THR A 55 -12.93 4.92 -4.46
N GLU A 56 -14.03 4.17 -4.35
CA GLU A 56 -14.20 3.06 -3.42
C GLU A 56 -13.22 1.91 -3.69
N TYR A 57 -12.61 1.85 -4.88
CA TYR A 57 -11.65 0.80 -5.23
C TYR A 57 -10.34 0.92 -4.43
N ILE A 58 -10.09 2.05 -3.76
CA ILE A 58 -8.98 2.16 -2.79
C ILE A 58 -9.12 1.14 -1.65
N TYR A 59 -10.35 0.76 -1.28
CA TYR A 59 -10.59 -0.24 -0.24
C TYR A 59 -10.26 -1.65 -0.72
N ILE A 60 -10.45 -1.92 -2.02
CA ILE A 60 -10.03 -3.18 -2.64
C ILE A 60 -8.51 -3.26 -2.60
N THR A 61 -7.82 -2.21 -3.05
CA THR A 61 -6.35 -2.11 -3.00
C THR A 61 -5.81 -2.31 -1.59
N LEU A 62 -6.39 -1.61 -0.60
CA LEU A 62 -5.97 -1.73 0.79
C LEU A 62 -6.21 -3.14 1.32
N GLY A 63 -7.41 -3.70 1.09
CA GLY A 63 -7.80 -5.02 1.56
C GLY A 63 -6.91 -6.12 0.96
N SER A 64 -6.71 -6.12 -0.36
CA SER A 64 -5.88 -7.14 -1.02
C SER A 64 -4.42 -7.07 -0.58
N SER A 65 -3.85 -5.86 -0.48
CA SER A 65 -2.48 -5.68 0.01
C SER A 65 -2.33 -6.12 1.47
N PHE A 66 -3.31 -5.79 2.32
CA PHE A 66 -3.35 -6.23 3.71
C PHE A 66 -3.39 -7.76 3.82
N PHE A 67 -4.31 -8.44 3.11
CA PHE A 67 -4.46 -9.89 3.19
C PHE A 67 -3.21 -10.62 2.69
N ILE A 68 -2.61 -10.17 1.59
CA ILE A 68 -1.37 -10.77 1.08
C ILE A 68 -0.23 -10.54 2.05
N SER A 69 -0.12 -9.32 2.59
CA SER A 69 0.91 -9.01 3.59
C SER A 69 0.73 -9.89 4.84
N LEU A 70 -0.50 -10.10 5.30
CA LEU A 70 -0.80 -10.95 6.45
C LEU A 70 -0.45 -12.43 6.20
N ILE A 71 -0.76 -12.95 5.00
CA ILE A 71 -0.39 -14.32 4.62
C ILE A 71 1.13 -14.47 4.64
N LEU A 72 1.87 -13.55 4.00
CA LEU A 72 3.33 -13.57 4.00
C LEU A 72 3.87 -13.41 5.42
N PHE A 73 3.25 -12.57 6.22
CA PHE A 73 3.64 -12.37 7.60
C PHE A 73 3.55 -13.68 8.41
N ILE A 74 2.42 -14.39 8.33
CA ILE A 74 2.24 -15.69 9.02
C ILE A 74 3.28 -16.73 8.55
N LEU A 75 3.72 -16.66 7.29
CA LEU A 75 4.71 -17.59 6.74
C LEU A 75 6.15 -17.28 7.13
N TYR A 76 6.47 -16.03 7.49
CA TYR A 76 7.85 -15.55 7.64
C TYR A 76 8.18 -14.85 8.99
N ASP A 77 7.21 -14.53 9.86
CA ASP A 77 7.38 -13.75 11.09
C ASP A 77 7.91 -14.54 12.30
N GLN A 78 8.97 -15.33 12.17
CA GLN A 78 9.40 -16.13 13.33
C GLN A 78 10.05 -15.29 14.46
N GLU A 79 10.59 -14.09 14.21
CA GLU A 79 11.38 -13.36 15.24
C GLU A 79 11.33 -11.82 15.23
N TRP A 80 10.40 -11.15 14.52
CA TRP A 80 10.52 -9.68 14.34
C TRP A 80 10.06 -8.84 15.54
N SER A 81 9.39 -9.45 16.52
CA SER A 81 8.72 -8.76 17.63
C SER A 81 9.64 -7.87 18.48
N HIS A 82 10.92 -8.21 18.57
CA HIS A 82 11.90 -7.46 19.34
C HIS A 82 12.52 -6.29 18.58
N PHE A 83 12.47 -6.30 17.26
CA PHE A 83 13.08 -5.29 16.40
C PHE A 83 12.21 -4.04 16.30
N PHE A 84 10.92 -4.20 16.04
CA PHE A 84 10.00 -3.08 15.84
C PHE A 84 9.44 -2.56 17.17
N LYS A 85 10.06 -1.51 17.72
CA LYS A 85 9.59 -0.80 18.93
C LYS A 85 9.15 0.63 18.58
N PRO A 86 8.17 1.22 19.30
CA PRO A 86 7.48 0.69 20.47
C PRO A 86 6.27 -0.22 20.17
N PHE A 87 5.85 -0.29 18.91
CA PHE A 87 4.55 -0.87 18.53
C PHE A 87 4.53 -2.41 18.42
N GLY A 88 5.70 -3.05 18.39
CA GLY A 88 5.80 -4.45 17.97
C GLY A 88 5.52 -4.61 16.47
N THR A 89 5.70 -5.82 15.96
CA THR A 89 5.51 -6.11 14.54
C THR A 89 4.06 -5.92 14.09
N TYR A 90 3.11 -6.49 14.84
CA TYR A 90 1.68 -6.36 14.52
C TYR A 90 1.18 -4.91 14.63
N GLY A 91 1.66 -4.16 15.62
CA GLY A 91 1.30 -2.75 15.77
C GLY A 91 1.82 -1.91 14.61
N LEU A 92 3.08 -2.11 14.21
CA LEU A 92 3.64 -1.44 13.03
C LEU A 92 2.92 -1.86 11.74
N PHE A 93 2.60 -3.14 11.57
CA PHE A 93 1.85 -3.65 10.43
C PHE A 93 0.48 -2.95 10.25
N ILE A 94 -0.29 -2.86 11.34
CA ILE A 94 -1.59 -2.17 11.35
C ILE A 94 -1.39 -0.67 11.07
N LEU A 95 -0.37 -0.04 11.67
CA LEU A 95 -0.06 1.37 11.44
C LEU A 95 0.25 1.63 9.96
N LEU A 96 1.13 0.84 9.34
CA LEU A 96 1.48 0.97 7.93
C LEU A 96 0.27 0.78 7.01
N THR A 97 -0.60 -0.18 7.34
CA THR A 97 -1.86 -0.38 6.61
C THR A 97 -2.78 0.84 6.77
N GLY A 98 -2.95 1.35 7.98
CA GLY A 98 -3.74 2.56 8.24
C GLY A 98 -3.21 3.79 7.51
N LEU A 99 -1.89 3.99 7.51
CA LEU A 99 -1.23 5.06 6.77
C LEU A 99 -1.39 4.91 5.25
N SER A 100 -1.42 3.67 4.74
CA SER A 100 -1.64 3.39 3.31
C SER A 100 -2.99 3.95 2.84
N LEU A 101 -4.03 3.88 3.68
CA LEU A 101 -5.32 4.50 3.38
C LEU A 101 -5.21 6.02 3.25
N LEU A 102 -4.47 6.68 4.14
CA LEU A 102 -4.24 8.13 4.05
C LEU A 102 -3.50 8.50 2.77
N LEU A 103 -2.46 7.75 2.42
CA LEU A 103 -1.71 7.96 1.19
C LEU A 103 -2.56 7.79 -0.08
N LEU A 104 -3.37 6.74 -0.13
CA LEU A 104 -4.36 6.54 -1.20
C LEU A 104 -5.33 7.72 -1.30
N ARG A 105 -5.85 8.20 -0.15
CA ARG A 105 -6.77 9.35 -0.09
C ARG A 105 -6.12 10.66 -0.53
N ILE A 106 -4.83 10.87 -0.26
CA ILE A 106 -4.07 12.01 -0.78
C ILE A 106 -4.08 11.98 -2.32
N GLY A 107 -3.83 10.83 -2.93
CA GLY A 107 -3.90 10.66 -4.38
C GLY A 107 -5.25 11.03 -4.98
N VAL A 108 -6.33 10.54 -4.37
CA VAL A 108 -7.71 10.87 -4.76
C VAL A 108 -7.97 12.38 -4.65
N TRP A 109 -7.58 12.98 -3.52
CA TRP A 109 -7.78 14.42 -3.28
C TRP A 109 -7.03 15.29 -4.30
N ILE A 110 -5.82 14.90 -4.71
CA ILE A 110 -5.06 15.60 -5.76
C ILE A 110 -5.83 15.58 -7.08
N TYR A 111 -6.42 14.43 -7.45
CA TYR A 111 -7.25 14.32 -8.65
C TYR A 111 -8.49 15.19 -8.56
N ASP A 112 -9.23 15.13 -7.46
CA ASP A 112 -10.47 15.90 -7.26
C ASP A 112 -10.24 17.41 -7.27
N LYS A 113 -9.09 17.88 -6.76
CA LYS A 113 -8.70 19.30 -6.88
C LYS A 113 -8.41 19.68 -8.32
N ARG A 114 -7.69 18.84 -9.06
CA ARG A 114 -7.37 19.10 -10.48
C ARG A 114 -8.63 19.15 -11.34
N SER A 115 -9.57 18.22 -11.14
CA SER A 115 -10.78 18.11 -11.96
C SER A 115 -11.75 19.28 -11.78
N LYS A 116 -11.77 19.93 -10.61
CA LYS A 116 -12.58 21.14 -10.35
C LYS A 116 -12.08 22.40 -11.08
N HIS A 117 -10.87 22.38 -11.60
CA HIS A 117 -10.25 23.51 -12.31
C HIS A 117 -10.21 23.31 -13.84
N LEU A 118 -10.82 22.22 -14.34
CA LEU A 118 -10.98 21.90 -15.76
C LEU A 118 -12.46 21.99 -16.14
#